data_AF-A0A816MTC7-F1
#
_entry.id   AF-A0A816MTC7-F1
#
_cell.length_a   1.000
_cell.length_b   1.000
_cell.length_c   1.000
_cell.angle_alpha   90.00
_cell.angle_beta   90.00
_cell.angle_gamma   90.00
#
_symmetry.space_group_name_H-M   'P 1'
#
loop_
_entity.id
_entity.type
_entity.pdbx_description
1 polymer ?
#
loop_
_entity_poly.entity_id
_entity_poly.type
_entity_poly.pdbx_seq_one_letter_code
_entity_poly.pdbx_strand_id
1 'polypeptide(L)'
;MSFGIVRIALFSLPLSTDKGTVSKEYIGLFTAFIILVVLWKLLAFCINACNKKKGQTRDEINTKGTLRKLFKNKALRRFLIADCNCHCYKARSRFRFQVHFALLFIFFTLHIVVIELYASAPSGDNDDGTLAEKDNQPRYIGFHTTHLTSANSIAHSDFRPGKNGWFGSGVYFARSVTGTIGKAKSSGGAHIIAEIRMGKVLVVEQKQENFDTCYVIHEHDNRDEFAIKDATTQIMKWVIVIDQAFDRKVEKYELLTESDFTICGCI
;
A
#
# COMPACT_ATOMS: atom_id res chain seq x y z
N MET A 1 25.20 42.36 -8.26
CA MET A 1 24.53 41.33 -9.09
C MET A 1 23.08 41.27 -8.66
N SER A 2 22.22 41.95 -9.41
CA SER A 2 20.79 42.10 -9.13
C SER A 2 20.07 40.78 -9.44
N PHE A 3 19.40 40.19 -8.44
CA PHE A 3 18.52 39.05 -8.68
C PHE A 3 17.20 39.57 -9.24
N GLY A 4 17.02 39.41 -10.56
CA GLY A 4 15.74 39.63 -11.21
C GLY A 4 14.73 38.62 -10.67
N ILE A 5 13.70 39.13 -10.00
CA ILE A 5 12.52 38.35 -9.61
C ILE A 5 11.84 37.93 -10.91
N VAL A 6 11.96 36.64 -11.27
CA VAL A 6 11.13 36.05 -12.32
C VAL A 6 9.73 35.91 -11.74
N ARG A 7 8.86 36.89 -12.01
CA ARG A 7 7.42 36.73 -11.84
C ARG A 7 6.95 35.69 -12.85
N ILE A 8 6.80 34.46 -12.39
CA ILE A 8 6.01 33.46 -13.11
C ILE A 8 4.55 33.88 -12.94
N ALA A 9 4.03 34.63 -13.91
CA ALA A 9 2.60 34.83 -14.03
C ALA A 9 2.00 33.46 -14.38
N LEU A 10 1.47 32.77 -13.37
CA LEU A 10 0.56 31.64 -13.59
C LEU A 10 -0.67 32.23 -14.29
N PHE A 11 -0.71 32.11 -15.61
CA PHE A 11 -1.91 32.33 -16.38
C PHE A 11 -2.93 31.29 -15.91
N SER A 12 -3.84 31.69 -15.01
CA SER A 12 -5.07 30.97 -14.74
C SER A 12 -5.91 31.03 -16.01
N LEU A 13 -5.72 30.06 -16.90
CA LEU A 13 -6.65 29.84 -18.00
C LEU A 13 -7.96 29.31 -17.40
N PRO A 14 -9.12 29.94 -17.67
CA PRO A 14 -10.40 29.43 -17.22
C PRO A 14 -10.76 28.21 -18.07
N LEU A 15 -10.38 27.02 -17.60
CA LEU A 15 -10.85 25.76 -18.17
C LEU A 15 -12.21 25.42 -17.56
N SER A 16 -13.25 26.07 -18.09
CA SER A 16 -14.63 25.65 -17.88
C SER A 16 -14.94 24.55 -18.87
N THR A 17 -14.69 23.29 -18.50
CA THR A 17 -15.24 22.14 -19.23
C THR A 17 -16.39 21.58 -18.42
N ASP A 18 -17.58 21.59 -19.02
CA ASP A 18 -18.89 21.31 -18.43
C ASP A 18 -19.10 19.83 -17.97
N LYS A 19 -18.03 19.03 -17.94
CA LYS A 19 -17.98 17.72 -17.29
C LYS A 19 -16.59 17.57 -16.70
N GLY A 20 -16.51 17.58 -15.37
CA GLY A 20 -15.30 17.74 -14.54
C GLY A 20 -14.26 16.63 -14.61
N THR A 21 -13.93 16.12 -15.79
CA THR A 21 -12.76 15.28 -16.03
C THR A 21 -11.68 16.11 -16.68
N VAL A 22 -10.76 16.64 -15.86
CA VAL A 22 -9.47 17.11 -16.37
C VAL A 22 -8.86 15.95 -17.16
N SER A 23 -8.62 16.13 -18.46
CA SER A 23 -8.16 15.01 -19.28
C SER A 23 -6.81 14.52 -18.75
N LYS A 24 -6.68 13.20 -18.53
CA LYS A 24 -5.46 12.55 -18.01
C LYS A 24 -4.22 12.93 -18.83
N GLU A 25 -4.42 13.31 -20.09
CA GLU A 25 -3.40 13.80 -21.01
C GLU A 25 -2.74 15.10 -20.53
N TYR A 26 -3.49 16.04 -19.94
CA TYR A 26 -2.93 17.31 -19.46
C TYR A 26 -2.02 17.13 -18.24
N ILE A 27 -2.37 16.22 -17.32
CA ILE A 27 -1.55 15.92 -16.14
C ILE A 27 -0.21 15.29 -16.56
N GLY A 28 -0.25 14.37 -17.51
CA GLY A 28 0.97 13.78 -18.09
C GLY A 28 1.87 14.80 -18.78
N LEU A 29 1.29 15.69 -19.60
CA LEU A 29 2.00 16.76 -20.28
C LEU A 29 2.62 17.76 -19.29
N PHE A 30 1.88 18.14 -18.24
CA PHE A 30 2.38 19.06 -17.21
C PHE A 30 3.54 18.45 -16.41
N THR A 31 3.43 17.18 -16.03
CA THR A 31 4.49 16.45 -15.32
C THR A 31 5.75 16.33 -16.18
N ALA A 32 5.59 15.96 -17.46
CA ALA A 32 6.69 15.87 -18.42
C ALA A 32 7.38 17.23 -18.60
N PHE A 33 6.60 18.32 -18.69
CA PHE A 33 7.14 19.68 -18.78
C PHE A 33 7.97 20.06 -17.56
N ILE A 34 7.49 19.77 -16.34
CA ILE A 34 8.26 20.04 -15.10
C ILE A 34 9.58 19.26 -15.10
N ILE A 35 9.57 17.97 -15.46
CA ILE A 35 10.79 17.15 -15.55
C ILE A 35 11.78 17.77 -16.54
N LEU A 36 11.30 18.22 -17.70
CA LEU A 36 12.13 18.80 -18.75
C LEU A 36 12.76 20.14 -18.31
N VAL A 37 12.02 20.98 -17.58
CA VAL A 37 12.54 22.22 -16.98
C VAL A 37 13.63 21.92 -15.95
N VAL A 38 13.43 20.92 -15.09
CA VAL A 38 14.44 20.50 -14.09
C VAL A 38 15.70 19.98 -14.78
N LEU A 39 15.56 19.09 -15.76
CA LEU A 39 16.68 18.55 -16.53
C LEU A 39 17.45 19.65 -17.26
N TRP A 40 16.75 20.60 -17.90
CA TRP A 40 17.39 21.72 -18.57
C TRP A 40 18.20 22.60 -17.61
N LYS A 41 17.66 22.89 -16.41
CA LYS A 41 18.39 23.65 -15.38
C LYS A 41 19.63 22.91 -14.88
N LEU A 42 19.55 21.59 -14.70
CA LEU A 42 20.70 20.76 -14.34
C LEU A 42 21.77 20.76 -15.44
N LEU A 43 21.37 20.65 -16.70
CA LEU A 43 22.28 20.73 -17.86
C LEU A 43 22.96 22.10 -17.97
N ALA A 44 22.20 23.18 -17.89
CA ALA A 44 22.74 24.54 -17.92
C ALA A 44 23.74 24.78 -16.76
N PHE A 45 23.43 24.25 -15.58
CA PHE A 45 24.35 24.29 -14.43
C PHE A 45 25.65 23.51 -14.71
N CYS A 46 25.55 22.31 -15.26
CA CYS A 46 26.72 21.50 -15.65
C CYS A 46 27.60 22.22 -16.68
N ILE A 47 27.00 22.82 -17.70
CA ILE A 47 27.73 23.57 -18.75
C ILE A 47 28.46 24.77 -18.14
N ASN A 48 27.78 25.57 -17.30
CA ASN A 48 28.41 26.71 -16.62
C ASN A 48 29.55 26.28 -15.68
N ALA A 49 29.40 25.15 -14.98
CA ALA A 49 30.45 24.60 -14.14
C ALA A 49 31.67 24.11 -14.95
N CYS A 50 31.45 23.53 -16.13
CA CYS A 50 32.50 23.11 -17.05
C CYS A 50 33.26 24.30 -17.64
N ASN A 51 32.56 25.34 -18.09
CA ASN A 51 33.17 26.53 -18.69
C ASN A 51 34.07 27.29 -17.70
N LYS A 52 33.71 27.29 -16.40
CA LYS A 52 34.48 27.97 -15.35
C LYS A 52 35.85 27.34 -15.06
N LYS A 53 36.12 26.11 -15.54
CA LYS A 53 37.37 25.37 -15.25
C LYS A 53 38.46 25.50 -16.32
N LYS A 54 38.27 26.29 -17.38
CA LYS A 54 39.28 26.48 -18.45
C LYS A 54 40.56 27.23 -18.04
N GLY A 55 40.82 27.46 -16.74
CA GLY A 55 41.97 28.25 -16.26
C GLY A 55 42.80 27.64 -15.12
N GLN A 56 42.65 26.35 -14.75
CA GLN A 56 43.43 25.76 -13.65
C GLN A 56 44.02 24.39 -14.02
N THR A 57 45.35 24.30 -13.97
CA THR A 57 46.20 23.17 -14.34
C THR A 57 46.11 21.97 -13.40
N ARG A 58 46.49 20.82 -13.97
CA ARG A 58 46.29 19.39 -13.61
C ARG A 58 46.77 18.92 -12.23
N ASP A 59 46.01 17.96 -11.68
CA ASP A 59 46.54 16.76 -11.02
C ASP A 59 45.89 15.53 -11.68
N GLU A 60 46.69 14.65 -12.28
CA GLU A 60 46.22 13.48 -13.04
C GLU A 60 46.19 12.21 -12.17
N ILE A 61 44.99 11.66 -11.94
CA ILE A 61 44.83 10.27 -11.44
C ILE A 61 44.28 9.40 -12.57
N ASN A 62 45.10 8.43 -12.98
CA ASN A 62 44.85 7.51 -14.09
C ASN A 62 44.02 6.29 -13.66
N THR A 63 42.83 6.15 -14.23
CA THR A 63 42.10 4.86 -14.30
C THR A 63 41.08 5.00 -15.45
N LYS A 64 40.64 3.90 -16.07
CA LYS A 64 39.89 3.88 -17.35
C LYS A 64 38.39 3.58 -17.14
N GLY A 65 37.51 4.13 -17.98
CA GLY A 65 36.05 3.86 -18.02
C GLY A 65 35.15 5.08 -18.24
N THR A 66 34.01 4.93 -18.95
CA THR A 66 33.06 6.01 -19.29
C THR A 66 32.37 6.60 -18.06
N LEU A 67 32.00 5.74 -17.10
CA LEU A 67 31.47 6.16 -15.79
C LEU A 67 32.49 7.04 -15.04
N ARG A 68 33.79 6.79 -15.22
CA ARG A 68 34.86 7.57 -14.60
C ARG A 68 34.94 9.00 -15.14
N LYS A 69 34.55 9.28 -16.38
CA LYS A 69 34.51 10.67 -16.89
C LYS A 69 33.48 11.51 -16.12
N LEU A 70 32.34 10.90 -15.78
CA LEU A 70 31.33 11.52 -14.90
C LEU A 70 31.87 11.71 -13.47
N PHE A 71 32.45 10.67 -12.88
CA PHE A 71 33.00 10.72 -11.51
C PHE A 71 34.38 11.42 -11.36
N LYS A 72 35.07 11.76 -12.46
CA LYS A 72 36.28 12.60 -12.48
C LYS A 72 35.94 14.07 -12.24
N ASN A 73 34.70 14.47 -12.46
CA ASN A 73 34.32 15.83 -12.13
C ASN A 73 34.27 15.94 -10.60
N LYS A 74 35.32 16.56 -10.03
CA LYS A 74 35.44 16.83 -8.58
C LYS A 74 34.17 17.47 -8.02
N ALA A 75 33.42 18.22 -8.82
CA ALA A 75 32.13 18.79 -8.44
C ALA A 75 31.01 17.74 -8.31
N LEU A 76 30.89 16.80 -9.26
CA LEU A 76 29.88 15.73 -9.23
C LEU A 76 30.18 14.74 -8.10
N ARG A 77 31.45 14.39 -7.89
CA ARG A 77 31.84 13.51 -6.78
C ARG A 77 31.56 14.17 -5.42
N ARG A 78 31.74 15.49 -5.31
CA ARG A 78 31.36 16.30 -4.14
C ARG A 78 29.85 16.52 -3.99
N PHE A 79 29.08 16.32 -5.07
CA PHE A 79 27.63 16.40 -5.08
C PHE A 79 26.99 15.09 -4.59
N LEU A 80 27.58 13.95 -4.95
CA LEU A 80 27.08 12.62 -4.57
C LEU A 80 27.52 12.18 -3.16
N ILE A 81 28.60 12.74 -2.62
CA ILE A 81 29.03 12.51 -1.24
C ILE A 81 28.41 13.63 -0.37
N ALA A 82 27.14 13.46 0.01
CA ALA A 82 26.42 14.44 0.83
C ALA A 82 26.94 14.54 2.28
N ASP A 83 27.70 13.54 2.75
CA ASP A 83 27.99 13.36 4.19
C ASP A 83 29.47 13.54 4.58
N CYS A 84 30.28 14.20 3.76
CA CYS A 84 31.65 14.51 4.18
C CYS A 84 31.67 15.69 5.16
N ASN A 85 31.85 15.40 6.44
CA ASN A 85 32.02 16.36 7.54
C ASN A 85 33.50 16.79 7.75
N CYS A 86 34.35 16.74 6.71
CA CYS A 86 35.77 17.09 6.88
C CYS A 86 35.94 18.56 7.28
N HIS A 87 36.69 18.78 8.37
CA HIS A 87 37.09 20.11 8.87
C HIS A 87 37.87 20.94 7.84
N CYS A 88 38.44 20.29 6.83
CA CYS A 88 39.16 20.88 5.71
C CYS A 88 38.24 21.54 4.65
N TYR A 89 36.91 21.46 4.82
CA TYR A 89 35.94 21.91 3.84
C TYR A 89 35.32 23.27 4.22
N LYS A 90 35.69 24.33 3.49
CA LYS A 90 35.00 25.63 3.58
C LYS A 90 33.61 25.49 2.94
N ALA A 91 32.61 25.16 3.75
CA ALA A 91 31.26 24.83 3.30
C ALA A 91 30.66 25.95 2.44
N ARG A 92 30.33 25.65 1.17
CA ARG A 92 29.40 26.48 0.38
C ARG A 92 27.97 26.16 0.82
N SER A 93 27.60 26.66 2.00
CA SER A 93 26.30 26.45 2.64
C SER A 93 25.13 26.69 1.69
N ARG A 94 25.19 27.76 0.88
CA ARG A 94 24.15 28.09 -0.10
C ARG A 94 23.95 27.02 -1.17
N PHE A 95 25.02 26.42 -1.67
CA PHE A 95 24.92 25.40 -2.72
C PHE A 95 24.38 24.08 -2.16
N ARG A 96 24.86 23.67 -0.97
CA ARG A 96 24.34 22.48 -0.29
C ARG A 96 22.84 22.61 -0.02
N PHE A 97 22.40 23.77 0.47
CA PHE A 97 20.99 24.05 0.71
C PHE A 97 20.16 23.97 -0.58
N GLN A 98 20.61 24.61 -1.66
CA GLN A 98 19.91 24.58 -2.95
C GLN A 98 19.74 23.16 -3.50
N VAL A 99 20.74 22.30 -3.35
CA VAL A 99 20.68 20.91 -3.81
C VAL A 99 19.70 20.08 -2.97
N HIS A 100 19.75 20.19 -1.64
CA HIS A 100 18.79 19.49 -0.78
C HIS A 100 17.36 19.94 -1.05
N PHE A 101 17.15 21.25 -1.19
CA PHE A 101 15.84 21.80 -1.52
C PHE A 101 15.34 21.30 -2.88
N ALA A 102 16.21 21.24 -3.90
CA ALA A 102 15.85 20.70 -5.21
C ALA A 102 15.49 19.21 -5.16
N LEU A 103 16.23 18.40 -4.40
CA LEU A 103 15.92 16.97 -4.21
C LEU A 103 14.60 16.76 -3.48
N LEU A 104 14.36 17.51 -2.39
CA LEU A 104 13.09 17.46 -1.67
C LEU A 104 11.92 17.87 -2.57
N PHE A 105 12.09 18.89 -3.39
CA PHE A 105 11.08 19.30 -4.36
C PHE A 105 10.77 18.17 -5.36
N ILE A 106 11.80 17.50 -5.89
CA ILE A 106 11.62 16.34 -6.79
C ILE A 106 10.83 15.23 -6.10
N PHE A 107 11.21 14.84 -4.88
CA PHE A 107 10.48 13.80 -4.12
C PHE A 107 9.02 14.21 -3.86
N PHE A 108 8.79 15.46 -3.48
CA PHE A 108 7.44 15.99 -3.30
C PHE A 108 6.62 15.90 -4.59
N THR A 109 7.21 16.27 -5.74
CA THR A 109 6.51 16.21 -7.03
C THR A 109 6.19 14.76 -7.40
N LEU A 110 7.13 13.82 -7.21
CA LEU A 110 6.90 12.39 -7.44
C LEU A 110 5.78 11.84 -6.55
N HIS A 111 5.72 12.27 -5.28
CA HIS A 111 4.69 11.83 -4.35
C HIS A 111 3.28 12.30 -4.77
N ILE A 112 3.16 13.55 -5.26
CA ILE A 112 1.90 14.07 -5.82
C ILE A 112 1.47 13.24 -7.03
N VAL A 113 2.39 12.95 -7.96
CA VAL A 113 2.10 12.12 -9.14
C VAL A 113 1.63 10.71 -8.74
N VAL A 114 2.25 10.10 -7.73
CA VAL A 114 1.82 8.78 -7.22
C VAL A 114 0.40 8.85 -6.67
N ILE A 115 0.08 9.86 -5.85
CA ILE A 115 -1.27 10.06 -5.32
C ILE A 115 -2.29 10.23 -6.45
N GLU A 116 -1.98 11.04 -7.46
CA GLU A 116 -2.86 11.25 -8.61
C GLU A 116 -3.05 9.98 -9.44
N LEU A 117 -2.01 9.17 -9.63
CA LEU A 117 -2.10 7.88 -10.30
C LEU A 117 -2.95 6.88 -9.52
N TYR A 118 -2.82 6.84 -8.20
CA TYR A 118 -3.65 6.00 -7.33
C TYR A 118 -5.11 6.46 -7.34
N ALA A 119 -5.37 7.76 -7.28
CA ALA A 119 -6.72 8.31 -7.36
C ALA A 119 -7.37 8.14 -8.74
N SER A 120 -6.55 8.07 -9.80
CA SER A 120 -7.00 7.89 -11.19
C SER A 120 -7.12 6.44 -11.63
N ALA A 121 -6.65 5.50 -10.82
CA ALA A 121 -6.84 4.08 -11.05
C ALA A 121 -8.36 3.84 -11.07
N PRO A 122 -8.94 3.35 -12.18
CA PRO A 122 -10.35 3.03 -12.19
C PRO A 122 -10.58 2.02 -11.08
N SER A 123 -11.37 2.40 -10.08
CA SER A 123 -12.09 1.44 -9.27
C SER A 123 -12.76 0.51 -10.27
N GLY A 124 -12.38 -0.76 -10.27
CA GLY A 124 -12.97 -1.73 -11.19
C GLY A 124 -14.47 -1.75 -10.94
N ASP A 125 -15.23 -1.03 -11.77
CA ASP A 125 -16.68 -1.03 -11.78
C ASP A 125 -17.15 -2.39 -12.30
N ASN A 126 -17.06 -3.39 -11.43
CA ASN A 126 -17.92 -4.55 -11.49
C ASN A 126 -19.01 -4.30 -10.44
N ASP A 127 -20.15 -3.75 -10.89
CA ASP A 127 -21.45 -3.80 -10.21
C ASP A 127 -21.44 -3.20 -8.78
N ASP A 128 -21.04 -1.93 -8.64
CA ASP A 128 -21.10 -1.20 -7.37
C ASP A 128 -22.52 -0.68 -7.13
N GLY A 129 -23.35 -1.50 -6.49
CA GLY A 129 -24.43 -0.99 -5.64
C GLY A 129 -23.83 0.06 -4.71
N THR A 130 -24.46 1.23 -4.66
CA THR A 130 -23.93 2.45 -4.03
C THR A 130 -23.39 2.12 -2.64
N LEU A 131 -22.24 2.67 -2.22
CA LEU A 131 -21.64 2.39 -0.89
C LEU A 131 -22.65 2.54 0.28
N ALA A 132 -23.64 3.43 0.14
CA ALA A 132 -24.74 3.61 1.08
C ALA A 132 -25.67 2.38 1.19
N GLU A 133 -25.88 1.63 0.10
CA GLU A 133 -26.65 0.39 0.09
C GLU A 133 -25.88 -0.77 0.74
N LYS A 134 -24.56 -0.82 0.57
CA LYS A 134 -23.69 -1.83 1.21
C LYS A 134 -23.70 -1.72 2.74
N ASP A 135 -23.84 -0.52 3.30
CA ASP A 135 -23.92 -0.33 4.76
C ASP A 135 -25.25 -0.79 5.39
N ASN A 136 -26.31 -0.92 4.59
CA ASN A 136 -27.62 -1.41 5.03
C ASN A 136 -27.78 -2.93 4.93
N GLN A 137 -26.75 -3.66 4.48
CA GLN A 137 -26.84 -5.12 4.44
C GLN A 137 -26.84 -5.73 5.84
N PRO A 138 -27.61 -6.82 6.06
CA PRO A 138 -27.59 -7.54 7.31
C PRO A 138 -26.19 -8.07 7.61
N ARG A 139 -25.71 -7.78 8.82
CA ARG A 139 -24.43 -8.24 9.34
C ARG A 139 -24.62 -9.59 10.00
N TYR A 140 -23.67 -10.49 9.77
CA TYR A 140 -23.72 -11.85 10.27
C TYR A 140 -22.46 -12.18 11.07
N ILE A 141 -22.60 -12.91 12.18
CA ILE A 141 -21.46 -13.38 12.96
C ILE A 141 -21.11 -14.80 12.54
N GLY A 142 -19.93 -14.96 11.95
CA GLY A 142 -19.37 -16.25 11.56
C GLY A 142 -18.28 -16.72 12.52
N PHE A 143 -18.25 -18.02 12.76
CA PHE A 143 -17.22 -18.68 13.57
C PHE A 143 -16.31 -19.54 12.69
N HIS A 144 -15.01 -19.46 12.90
CA HIS A 144 -14.02 -20.28 12.21
C HIS A 144 -12.99 -20.81 13.20
N THR A 145 -12.78 -22.12 13.25
CA THR A 145 -11.74 -22.71 14.10
C THR A 145 -10.62 -23.27 13.24
N THR A 146 -9.39 -22.91 13.59
CA THR A 146 -8.19 -23.30 12.82
C THR A 146 -6.99 -23.57 13.70
N HIS A 147 -5.91 -24.06 13.11
CA HIS A 147 -4.64 -24.27 13.81
C HIS A 147 -3.97 -22.93 14.13
N LEU A 148 -3.21 -22.87 15.23
CA LEU A 148 -2.49 -21.66 15.66
C LEU A 148 -1.59 -21.07 14.57
N THR A 149 -0.90 -21.91 13.81
CA THR A 149 -0.04 -21.48 12.69
C THR A 149 -0.84 -20.78 11.59
N SER A 150 -2.04 -21.28 11.29
CA SER A 150 -2.96 -20.68 10.33
C SER A 150 -3.55 -19.38 10.87
N ALA A 151 -3.96 -19.34 12.15
CA ALA A 151 -4.43 -18.12 12.80
C ALA A 151 -3.36 -17.03 12.80
N ASN A 152 -2.11 -17.38 13.09
CA ASN A 152 -1.00 -16.44 13.01
C ASN A 152 -0.80 -15.90 11.58
N SER A 153 -0.90 -16.76 10.56
CA SER A 153 -0.83 -16.30 9.17
C SER A 153 -2.00 -15.41 8.77
N ILE A 154 -3.20 -15.66 9.30
CA ILE A 154 -4.37 -14.80 9.08
C ILE A 154 -4.14 -13.43 9.74
N ALA A 155 -3.62 -13.41 10.96
CA ALA A 155 -3.29 -12.15 11.65
C ALA A 155 -2.31 -11.28 10.86
N HIS A 156 -1.32 -11.89 10.20
CA HIS A 156 -0.30 -11.15 9.45
C HIS A 156 -0.65 -10.84 7.99
N SER A 157 -1.62 -11.54 7.39
CA SER A 157 -1.83 -11.48 5.93
C SER A 157 -3.28 -11.58 5.46
N ASP A 158 -4.21 -11.34 6.39
CA ASP A 158 -5.65 -11.48 6.25
C ASP A 158 -6.12 -12.89 5.86
N PHE A 159 -7.44 -13.06 5.80
CA PHE A 159 -8.07 -14.28 5.34
C PHE A 159 -7.81 -14.52 3.84
N ARG A 160 -7.48 -15.76 3.50
CA ARG A 160 -7.29 -16.21 2.11
C ARG A 160 -8.27 -17.34 1.78
N PRO A 161 -8.93 -17.31 0.61
CA PRO A 161 -9.83 -18.38 0.23
C PRO A 161 -9.06 -19.69 0.06
N GLY A 162 -9.56 -20.76 0.69
CA GLY A 162 -9.09 -22.12 0.40
C GLY A 162 -9.47 -22.50 -1.03
N LYS A 163 -8.81 -23.52 -1.62
CA LYS A 163 -9.09 -23.97 -3.00
C LYS A 163 -10.08 -25.13 -3.10
N ASN A 164 -10.08 -26.01 -2.10
CA ASN A 164 -10.71 -27.33 -2.19
C ASN A 164 -11.86 -27.52 -1.18
N GLY A 165 -12.60 -26.46 -0.87
CA GLY A 165 -13.75 -26.57 0.01
C GLY A 165 -15.00 -27.10 -0.71
N TRP A 166 -16.01 -27.50 0.07
CA TRP A 166 -17.26 -28.07 -0.44
C TRP A 166 -18.00 -27.15 -1.43
N PHE A 167 -17.96 -25.84 -1.21
CA PHE A 167 -18.50 -24.80 -2.08
C PHE A 167 -17.47 -24.30 -3.12
N GLY A 168 -16.37 -25.02 -3.32
CA GLY A 168 -15.22 -24.54 -4.06
C GLY A 168 -14.38 -23.55 -3.26
N SER A 169 -13.74 -22.60 -3.95
CA SER A 169 -12.87 -21.65 -3.29
C SER A 169 -13.64 -20.66 -2.42
N GLY A 170 -13.14 -20.38 -1.22
CA GLY A 170 -13.77 -19.46 -0.29
C GLY A 170 -13.23 -19.58 1.14
N VAL A 171 -13.72 -18.71 2.01
CA VAL A 171 -13.45 -18.75 3.46
C VAL A 171 -14.70 -19.26 4.17
N TYR A 172 -14.55 -20.31 4.96
CA TYR A 172 -15.64 -21.08 5.53
C TYR A 172 -15.88 -20.70 6.99
N PHE A 173 -17.13 -20.43 7.32
CA PHE A 173 -17.59 -20.12 8.67
C PHE A 173 -18.75 -21.05 9.04
N ALA A 174 -18.94 -21.24 10.34
CA ALA A 174 -20.13 -21.86 10.90
C ALA A 174 -20.96 -20.83 11.66
N ARG A 175 -22.24 -21.15 11.89
CA ARG A 175 -23.15 -20.31 12.69
C ARG A 175 -22.88 -20.36 14.19
N SER A 176 -22.13 -21.36 14.66
CA SER A 176 -21.83 -21.55 16.08
C SER A 176 -20.39 -22.00 16.27
N VAL A 177 -19.81 -21.65 17.42
CA VAL A 177 -18.49 -22.16 17.83
C VAL A 177 -18.50 -23.70 17.84
N THR A 178 -19.57 -24.31 18.36
CA THR A 178 -19.74 -25.76 18.39
C THR A 178 -19.71 -26.40 17.02
N GLY A 179 -20.28 -25.75 16.00
CA GLY A 179 -20.25 -26.22 14.60
C GLY A 179 -18.84 -26.25 14.00
N THR A 180 -17.89 -25.54 14.60
CA THR A 180 -16.48 -25.56 14.17
C THR A 180 -15.63 -26.57 14.94
N ILE A 181 -16.16 -27.17 16.02
CA ILE A 181 -15.44 -28.15 16.84
C ILE A 181 -15.18 -29.40 16.00
N GLY A 182 -13.91 -29.81 15.93
CA GLY A 182 -13.44 -30.93 15.10
C GLY A 182 -12.73 -30.52 13.81
N LYS A 183 -12.81 -29.24 13.40
CA LYS A 183 -12.03 -28.73 12.24
C LYS A 183 -10.55 -28.53 12.59
N ALA A 184 -10.26 -27.95 13.75
CA ALA A 184 -8.93 -28.06 14.34
C ALA A 184 -8.81 -29.43 15.00
N LYS A 185 -7.97 -30.31 14.43
CA LYS A 185 -7.74 -31.65 14.96
C LYS A 185 -7.25 -31.57 16.42
N SER A 186 -8.04 -32.12 17.35
CA SER A 186 -7.76 -32.64 18.72
C SER A 186 -6.69 -32.05 19.66
N SER A 187 -5.82 -31.11 19.27
CA SER A 187 -4.68 -30.61 20.05
C SER A 187 -4.80 -29.13 20.44
N GLY A 188 -6.02 -28.59 20.48
CA GLY A 188 -6.27 -27.16 20.66
C GLY A 188 -6.18 -26.38 19.34
N GLY A 189 -6.73 -25.17 19.34
CA GLY A 189 -6.81 -24.31 18.17
C GLY A 189 -7.14 -22.87 18.52
N ALA A 190 -7.17 -22.03 17.49
CA ALA A 190 -7.65 -20.66 17.60
C ALA A 190 -9.08 -20.58 17.05
N HIS A 191 -9.94 -19.86 17.78
CA HIS A 191 -11.28 -19.51 17.34
C HIS A 191 -11.26 -18.11 16.77
N ILE A 192 -11.80 -17.95 15.56
CA ILE A 192 -11.94 -16.65 14.91
C ILE A 192 -13.42 -16.33 14.82
N ILE A 193 -13.79 -15.16 15.32
CA ILE A 193 -15.15 -14.63 15.27
C ILE A 193 -15.12 -13.45 14.31
N ALA A 194 -15.93 -13.49 13.26
CA ALA A 194 -15.94 -12.48 12.21
C ALA A 194 -17.33 -11.86 12.01
N GLU A 195 -17.37 -10.55 11.86
CA GLU A 195 -18.54 -9.80 11.37
C GLU A 195 -18.49 -9.78 9.83
N ILE A 196 -19.53 -10.33 9.20
CA ILE A 196 -19.54 -10.66 7.78
C ILE A 196 -20.74 -10.02 7.08
N ARG A 197 -20.50 -9.43 5.90
CA ARG A 197 -21.54 -9.06 4.93
C ARG A 197 -21.83 -10.25 4.02
N MET A 198 -23.02 -10.80 4.15
CA MET A 198 -23.40 -12.02 3.44
C MET A 198 -23.66 -11.77 1.94
N GLY A 199 -23.98 -10.54 1.53
CA GLY A 199 -24.29 -10.23 0.14
C GLY A 199 -25.45 -11.07 -0.41
N LYS A 200 -25.34 -11.47 -1.68
CA LYS A 200 -26.27 -12.42 -2.30
C LYS A 200 -25.96 -13.83 -1.78
N VAL A 201 -26.88 -14.38 -1.00
CA VAL A 201 -26.78 -15.73 -0.41
C VAL A 201 -27.49 -16.75 -1.27
N LEU A 202 -26.81 -17.84 -1.61
CA LEU A 202 -27.43 -19.05 -2.14
C LEU A 202 -27.44 -20.13 -1.08
N VAL A 203 -28.63 -20.59 -0.71
CA VAL A 203 -28.80 -21.84 0.05
C VAL A 203 -28.63 -22.99 -0.95
N VAL A 204 -27.54 -23.74 -0.83
CA VAL A 204 -27.17 -24.77 -1.80
C VAL A 204 -27.54 -26.16 -1.31
N GLU A 205 -28.22 -26.93 -2.15
CA GLU A 205 -28.12 -28.40 -2.14
C GLU A 205 -26.97 -28.87 -3.06
N GLN A 206 -26.63 -28.06 -4.07
CA GLN A 206 -25.58 -28.35 -5.07
C GLN A 206 -24.82 -27.07 -5.45
N LYS A 207 -23.54 -27.23 -5.86
CA LYS A 207 -22.63 -26.13 -6.21
C LYS A 207 -23.16 -25.30 -7.39
N GLN A 208 -23.18 -23.96 -7.24
CA GLN A 208 -23.41 -23.00 -8.32
C GLN A 208 -22.39 -21.87 -8.31
N GLU A 209 -22.21 -21.24 -9.47
CA GLU A 209 -21.34 -20.08 -9.69
C GLU A 209 -22.24 -18.84 -9.79
N ASN A 210 -21.79 -17.67 -9.29
CA ASN A 210 -22.49 -16.35 -9.25
C ASN A 210 -23.12 -15.90 -7.91
N PHE A 211 -22.63 -16.39 -6.77
CA PHE A 211 -23.09 -15.91 -5.46
C PHE A 211 -21.92 -15.47 -4.58
N ASP A 212 -22.16 -14.43 -3.78
CA ASP A 212 -21.18 -13.88 -2.84
C ASP A 212 -20.96 -14.85 -1.68
N THR A 213 -22.05 -15.49 -1.23
CA THR A 213 -22.05 -16.48 -0.16
C THR A 213 -22.83 -17.74 -0.52
N CYS A 214 -22.24 -18.90 -0.29
CA CYS A 214 -22.93 -20.19 -0.33
C CYS A 214 -23.24 -20.64 1.09
N TYR A 215 -24.46 -21.07 1.38
CA TYR A 215 -24.93 -21.49 2.70
C TYR A 215 -25.48 -22.92 2.63
N VAL A 216 -25.15 -23.76 3.60
CA VAL A 216 -25.77 -25.09 3.79
C VAL A 216 -26.41 -25.15 5.16
N ILE A 217 -27.66 -25.58 5.15
CA ILE A 217 -28.43 -25.89 6.35
C ILE A 217 -28.21 -27.36 6.69
N HIS A 218 -27.72 -27.64 7.89
CA HIS A 218 -27.57 -28.99 8.41
C HIS A 218 -28.71 -29.27 9.40
N GLU A 219 -29.88 -29.64 8.88
CA GLU A 219 -31.14 -29.75 9.64
C GLU A 219 -31.03 -30.59 10.91
N HIS A 220 -30.24 -31.66 10.89
CA HIS A 220 -30.15 -32.61 12.01
C HIS A 220 -29.10 -32.24 13.06
N ASP A 221 -28.04 -31.52 12.68
CA ASP A 221 -26.85 -31.39 13.52
C ASP A 221 -26.60 -29.96 14.01
N ASN A 222 -27.39 -28.98 13.56
CA ASN A 222 -27.18 -27.55 13.86
C ASN A 222 -25.75 -27.08 13.54
N ARG A 223 -25.18 -27.65 12.48
CA ARG A 223 -23.82 -27.39 11.98
C ARG A 223 -23.84 -26.54 10.72
N ASP A 224 -24.79 -25.63 10.60
CA ASP A 224 -24.90 -24.75 9.44
C ASP A 224 -23.54 -24.10 9.11
N GLU A 225 -23.15 -24.24 7.85
CA GLU A 225 -21.90 -23.72 7.33
C GLU A 225 -22.18 -22.79 6.16
N PHE A 226 -21.32 -21.79 6.01
CA PHE A 226 -21.36 -20.92 4.85
C PHE A 226 -19.94 -20.55 4.42
N ALA A 227 -19.77 -20.31 3.12
CA ALA A 227 -18.51 -19.82 2.59
C ALA A 227 -18.70 -18.53 1.81
N ILE A 228 -17.88 -17.55 2.14
CA ILE A 228 -17.76 -16.29 1.42
C ILE A 228 -16.68 -16.40 0.34
N LYS A 229 -16.89 -15.72 -0.79
CA LYS A 229 -15.96 -15.75 -1.93
C LYS A 229 -14.86 -14.71 -1.84
N ASP A 230 -15.19 -13.52 -1.33
CA ASP A 230 -14.26 -12.40 -1.22
C ASP A 230 -14.14 -11.95 0.24
N ALA A 231 -13.10 -12.45 0.91
CA ALA A 231 -12.84 -12.12 2.31
C ALA A 231 -12.51 -10.64 2.50
N THR A 232 -11.90 -9.98 1.50
CA THR A 232 -11.44 -8.60 1.61
C THR A 232 -12.60 -7.62 1.66
N THR A 233 -13.70 -7.91 0.96
CA THR A 233 -14.88 -7.04 0.93
C THR A 233 -15.98 -7.50 1.89
N GLN A 234 -16.06 -8.79 2.20
CA GLN A 234 -17.15 -9.35 3.02
C GLN A 234 -16.82 -9.42 4.52
N ILE A 235 -15.55 -9.56 4.92
CA ILE A 235 -15.19 -9.56 6.35
C ILE A 235 -14.97 -8.12 6.80
N MET A 236 -15.84 -7.63 7.67
CA MET A 236 -15.75 -6.25 8.17
C MET A 236 -14.77 -6.13 9.34
N LYS A 237 -14.87 -7.07 10.27
CA LYS A 237 -14.09 -7.13 11.51
C LYS A 237 -13.93 -8.57 11.92
N TRP A 238 -12.86 -8.87 12.63
CA TRP A 238 -12.67 -10.18 13.22
C TRP A 238 -11.81 -10.10 14.47
N VAL A 239 -11.95 -11.10 15.33
CA VAL A 239 -11.13 -11.30 16.53
C VAL A 239 -10.67 -12.75 16.59
N ILE A 240 -9.44 -12.96 17.03
CA ILE A 240 -8.88 -14.29 17.29
C ILE A 240 -8.87 -14.51 18.81
N VAL A 241 -9.48 -15.61 19.23
CA VAL A 241 -9.49 -16.09 20.60
C VAL A 241 -8.68 -17.38 20.66
N ILE A 242 -7.64 -17.38 21.48
CA ILE A 242 -6.80 -18.54 21.72
C ILE A 242 -7.26 -19.20 23.02
N ASP A 243 -7.59 -20.48 22.97
CA ASP A 243 -7.93 -21.23 24.18
C ASP A 243 -6.67 -21.37 25.06
N GLN A 244 -6.65 -20.62 26.18
CA GLN A 244 -5.47 -20.38 27.01
C GLN A 244 -4.90 -21.64 27.68
N ALA A 245 -5.67 -22.72 27.77
CA ALA A 245 -5.19 -23.98 28.34
C ALA A 245 -4.03 -24.60 27.54
N PHE A 246 -3.71 -24.10 26.35
CA PHE A 246 -2.90 -24.83 25.37
C PHE A 246 -1.55 -24.24 24.94
N ASP A 247 -1.07 -23.07 25.38
CA ASP A 247 0.31 -22.72 24.97
C ASP A 247 1.13 -21.79 25.89
N ARG A 248 2.30 -22.29 26.33
CA ARG A 248 3.39 -21.45 26.88
C ARG A 248 4.11 -20.64 25.80
N LYS A 249 3.79 -20.87 24.52
CA LYS A 249 4.41 -20.20 23.36
C LYS A 249 3.60 -19.04 22.81
N VAL A 250 2.52 -18.58 23.46
CA VAL A 250 1.78 -17.38 23.01
C VAL A 250 2.73 -16.18 22.85
N GLU A 251 3.70 -16.03 23.77
CA GLU A 251 4.80 -15.05 23.64
C GLU A 251 5.63 -15.24 22.36
N LYS A 252 5.93 -16.48 21.98
CA LYS A 252 6.72 -16.80 20.78
C LYS A 252 5.98 -16.48 19.48
N TYR A 253 4.65 -16.47 19.52
CA TYR A 253 3.83 -16.10 18.37
C TYR A 253 3.57 -14.60 18.28
N GLU A 254 4.10 -13.79 19.23
CA GLU A 254 3.92 -12.33 19.28
C GLU A 254 2.45 -11.87 19.41
N LEU A 255 1.55 -12.80 19.76
CA LEU A 255 0.10 -12.54 19.84
C LEU A 255 -0.29 -11.75 21.11
N LEU A 256 0.62 -11.61 22.08
CA LEU A 256 0.41 -10.76 23.26
C LEU A 256 0.59 -9.28 22.97
N THR A 257 1.50 -8.92 22.05
CA THR A 257 1.89 -7.52 21.82
C THR A 257 0.95 -6.76 20.87
N GLU A 258 0.20 -7.48 20.02
CA GLU A 258 -0.80 -6.86 19.11
C GLU A 258 -2.14 -6.57 19.80
N SER A 259 -2.41 -7.23 20.93
CA SER A 259 -3.66 -7.10 21.67
C SER A 259 -3.71 -5.83 22.54
N ASP A 260 -2.57 -5.32 23.00
CA ASP A 260 -2.51 -4.20 23.96
C ASP A 260 -2.92 -2.84 23.37
N PHE A 261 -2.93 -2.70 22.05
CA PHE A 261 -3.36 -1.46 21.38
C PHE A 261 -4.73 -1.57 20.70
N THR A 262 -5.31 -2.77 20.65
CA THR A 262 -6.62 -2.97 20.05
C THR A 262 -7.66 -2.86 21.16
N ILE A 263 -8.15 -1.64 21.40
CA ILE A 263 -9.30 -1.42 22.29
C ILE A 263 -10.47 -2.22 21.71
N CYS A 264 -10.80 -3.35 22.34
CA CYS A 264 -12.10 -3.98 22.17
C CYS A 264 -13.16 -2.98 22.62
N GLY A 265 -13.71 -2.22 21.68
CA GLY A 265 -14.91 -1.43 21.90
C GLY A 265 -16.06 -2.39 22.13
N CYS A 266 -16.27 -2.79 23.38
CA CYS A 266 -17.53 -3.38 23.80
C CYS A 266 -18.63 -2.37 23.46
N ILE A 267 -19.56 -2.77 22.60
CA ILE A 267 -20.85 -2.12 22.39
C ILE A 267 -21.81 -2.66 23.45
#